data_AF-A0A0U3TJR1-F1
#
_entry.id   AF-A0A0U3TJR1-F1
#
_cell.length_a   1.000
_cell.length_b   1.000
_cell.length_c   1.000
_cell.angle_alpha   90.00
_cell.angle_beta   90.00
_cell.angle_gamma   90.00
#
_symmetry.space_group_name_H-M   'P 1'
#
loop_
_entity.id
_entity.type
_entity.pdbx_description
1 polymer ?
#
loop_
_entity_poly.entity_id
_entity_poly.type
_entity_poly.pdbx_seq_one_letter_code
_entity_poly.pdbx_strand_id
1 'polypeptide(L)'
;MPVYSRLSPGGANAASEVPARPFVLAAQQYVADPTRSVGDLHPFYTYAHVPAGYTGDAADAIVAQVERFAPGFRDRIRATAVCSTTQMSRKNANYVGGDIVSGANDPLQLVFRPRVTLHPYATGADGVFLCSAATPPGAGAHGMSGYWAAQAALRSLT
;
A
#
# COMPACT_ATOMS: atom_id res chain seq x y z
N MET A 1 -3.95 10.38 -4.43
CA MET A 1 -2.66 9.75 -4.09
C MET A 1 -3.01 8.48 -3.33
N PRO A 2 -2.09 7.51 -3.21
CA PRO A 2 -2.21 6.16 -3.77
C PRO A 2 -3.45 5.36 -3.34
N VAL A 3 -4.07 4.78 -4.36
CA VAL A 3 -4.98 3.64 -4.29
C VAL A 3 -4.13 2.36 -4.16
N TYR A 4 -3.95 1.84 -2.96
CA TYR A 4 -3.29 0.54 -2.70
C TYR A 4 -4.22 -0.68 -2.75
N SER A 5 -3.68 -1.79 -3.24
CA SER A 5 -4.37 -3.08 -3.34
C SER A 5 -4.08 -4.00 -2.15
N ARG A 6 -5.10 -4.86 -1.87
CA ARG A 6 -5.10 -6.17 -1.20
C ARG A 6 -4.89 -6.32 0.32
N LEU A 7 -6.01 -6.60 1.00
CA LEU A 7 -6.23 -7.62 2.05
C LEU A 7 -7.60 -8.26 1.66
N SER A 8 -7.88 -9.55 1.48
CA SER A 8 -7.47 -10.84 2.05
C SER A 8 -8.06 -11.97 1.13
N PRO A 9 -7.69 -13.26 1.22
CA PRO A 9 -8.61 -14.33 0.86
C PRO A 9 -9.65 -14.45 1.98
N GLY A 10 -10.91 -14.13 1.69
CA GLY A 10 -11.99 -14.22 2.68
C GLY A 10 -13.14 -13.23 2.48
N GLY A 11 -13.05 -12.32 1.52
CA GLY A 11 -14.16 -11.49 1.09
C GLY A 11 -14.02 -11.24 -0.41
N ALA A 12 -14.90 -11.83 -1.20
CA ALA A 12 -14.91 -11.68 -2.65
C ALA A 12 -15.18 -10.21 -3.01
N ASN A 13 -14.14 -9.44 -3.34
CA ASN A 13 -14.28 -8.39 -4.34
C ASN A 13 -14.09 -9.07 -5.71
N ALA A 14 -15.09 -9.88 -6.08
CA ALA A 14 -15.24 -10.47 -7.41
C ALA A 14 -15.77 -9.44 -8.44
N ALA A 15 -15.97 -8.18 -8.01
CA ALA A 15 -16.42 -7.11 -8.87
C ALA A 15 -15.23 -6.48 -9.61
N SER A 16 -15.36 -6.33 -10.93
CA SER A 16 -14.44 -5.58 -11.79
C SER A 16 -14.50 -4.06 -11.56
N GLU A 17 -15.47 -3.58 -10.78
CA GLU A 17 -15.78 -2.18 -10.60
C GLU A 17 -15.52 -1.70 -9.17
N VAL A 18 -15.18 -0.42 -9.05
CA VAL A 18 -15.06 0.26 -7.76
C VAL A 18 -16.48 0.51 -7.22
N PRO A 19 -16.79 0.10 -5.97
CA PRO A 19 -18.11 0.36 -5.39
C PRO A 19 -18.42 1.85 -5.37
N ALA A 20 -19.69 2.23 -5.62
CA ALA A 20 -20.13 3.62 -5.54
C ALA A 20 -19.89 4.28 -4.17
N ARG A 21 -19.73 3.47 -3.11
CA ARG A 21 -19.42 3.90 -1.74
C ARG A 21 -18.20 3.12 -1.24
N PRO A 22 -16.98 3.47 -1.68
CA PRO A 22 -15.79 2.73 -1.29
C PRO A 22 -15.50 2.90 0.20
N PHE A 23 -14.84 1.90 0.79
CA PHE A 23 -14.23 2.08 2.10
C PHE A 23 -12.99 2.97 1.93
N VAL A 24 -12.99 4.12 2.60
CA VAL A 24 -11.94 5.13 2.50
C VAL A 24 -11.24 5.26 3.84
N LEU A 25 -9.94 5.00 3.85
CA LEU A 25 -9.05 5.39 4.94
C LEU A 25 -8.67 6.86 4.75
N ALA A 26 -8.75 7.63 5.83
CA ALA A 26 -8.37 9.03 5.86
C ALA A 26 -7.32 9.28 6.94
N ALA A 27 -6.38 10.19 6.67
CA ALA A 27 -5.37 10.62 7.62
C ALA A 27 -5.13 12.13 7.53
N GLN A 28 -4.94 12.74 8.70
CA GLN A 28 -4.67 14.16 8.88
C GLN A 28 -3.34 14.32 9.61
N GLN A 29 -2.24 14.17 8.89
CA GLN A 29 -0.88 14.16 9.48
C GLN A 29 -0.56 15.45 10.23
N TYR A 30 -1.17 16.58 9.83
CA TYR A 30 -0.95 17.87 10.48
C TYR A 30 -1.42 17.92 11.94
N VAL A 31 -2.32 17.03 12.36
CA VAL A 31 -2.76 16.93 13.76
C VAL A 31 -1.61 16.48 14.66
N ALA A 32 -0.74 15.60 14.15
CA ALA A 32 0.45 15.15 14.86
C ALA A 32 1.67 16.06 14.61
N ASP A 33 1.77 16.63 13.41
CA ASP A 33 2.89 17.49 13.01
C ASP A 33 2.36 18.78 12.34
N PRO A 34 2.10 19.85 13.11
CA PRO A 34 1.53 21.09 12.58
C PRO A 34 2.36 21.75 11.48
N THR A 35 3.67 21.45 11.40
CA THR A 35 4.57 21.99 10.36
C THR A 35 4.22 21.51 8.95
N ARG A 36 3.35 20.48 8.85
CA ARG A 36 2.80 20.00 7.57
C ARG A 36 1.75 20.92 6.95
N SER A 37 1.29 21.94 7.69
CA SER A 37 0.32 22.93 7.19
C SER A 37 0.98 24.23 6.78
N VAL A 38 0.33 24.95 5.87
CA VAL A 38 0.69 26.33 5.52
C VAL A 38 -0.55 27.20 5.76
N GLY A 39 -0.55 27.96 6.87
CA GLY A 39 -1.73 28.72 7.28
C GLY A 39 -2.93 27.80 7.54
N ASP A 40 -4.04 28.04 6.84
CA ASP A 40 -5.28 27.25 6.90
C ASP A 40 -5.33 26.10 5.88
N LEU A 41 -4.22 25.84 5.18
CA LEU A 41 -4.08 24.73 4.24
C LEU A 41 -3.54 23.50 4.95
N HIS A 42 -4.40 22.50 5.09
CA HIS A 42 -4.10 21.26 5.77
C HIS A 42 -4.03 20.09 4.77
N PRO A 43 -2.98 19.25 4.83
CA PRO A 43 -2.95 18.01 4.06
C PRO A 43 -4.03 17.05 4.57
N PHE A 44 -4.82 16.53 3.64
CA PHE A 44 -5.80 15.48 3.88
C PHE A 44 -5.49 14.30 2.97
N TYR A 45 -5.02 13.21 3.56
CA TYR A 45 -4.66 12.00 2.84
C TYR A 45 -5.84 11.03 2.85
N THR A 46 -6.20 10.52 1.67
CA THR A 46 -7.22 9.49 1.53
C THR A 46 -6.73 8.33 0.68
N TYR A 47 -7.30 7.16 0.94
CA TYR A 47 -6.96 5.93 0.26
C TYR A 47 -8.16 4.97 0.27
N ALA A 48 -8.44 4.33 -0.86
CA ALA A 48 -9.42 3.25 -0.99
C ALA A 48 -8.84 2.05 -1.76
N HIS A 49 -9.32 0.85 -1.46
CA HIS A 49 -9.03 -0.33 -2.26
C HIS A 49 -9.81 -0.32 -3.58
N VAL A 50 -9.18 -0.81 -4.65
CA VAL A 50 -9.81 -1.05 -5.96
C VAL A 50 -9.57 -2.51 -6.40
N PRO A 51 -10.35 -3.02 -7.36
CA PRO A 51 -10.12 -4.33 -7.94
C PRO A 51 -8.70 -4.50 -8.51
N ALA A 52 -8.18 -5.73 -8.50
CA ALA A 52 -6.88 -6.02 -9.08
C ALA A 52 -6.87 -5.69 -10.58
N GLY A 53 -5.82 -5.01 -11.04
CA GLY A 53 -5.71 -4.57 -12.44
C GLY A 53 -6.62 -3.40 -12.82
N TYR A 54 -7.33 -2.79 -11.87
CA TYR A 54 -8.09 -1.56 -12.12
C TYR A 54 -7.16 -0.45 -12.63
N THR A 55 -7.49 0.15 -13.78
CA THR A 55 -6.71 1.22 -14.42
C THR A 55 -7.43 2.57 -14.43
N GLY A 56 -8.65 2.64 -13.91
CA GLY A 56 -9.44 3.87 -13.85
C GLY A 56 -9.02 4.83 -12.74
N ASP A 57 -9.78 5.92 -12.59
CA ASP A 57 -9.60 6.89 -11.52
C ASP A 57 -10.72 6.76 -10.47
N ALA A 58 -10.34 6.52 -9.22
CA ALA A 58 -11.26 6.42 -8.09
C ALA A 58 -11.38 7.74 -7.29
N ALA A 59 -10.71 8.81 -7.71
CA ALA A 59 -10.66 10.08 -6.98
C ALA A 59 -12.06 10.66 -6.72
N ASP A 60 -12.93 10.70 -7.74
CA ASP A 60 -14.28 11.25 -7.59
C ASP A 60 -15.14 10.43 -6.63
N ALA A 61 -15.01 9.10 -6.65
CA ALA A 61 -15.71 8.21 -5.72
C ALA A 61 -15.24 8.43 -4.28
N ILE A 62 -13.93 8.65 -4.07
CA ILE A 62 -13.37 8.98 -2.76
C ILE A 62 -13.87 10.34 -2.29
N VAL A 63 -13.82 11.38 -3.14
CA VAL A 63 -14.30 12.73 -2.81
C VAL A 63 -15.79 12.70 -2.47
N ALA A 64 -16.61 12.01 -3.27
CA ALA A 64 -18.04 11.87 -3.01
C ALA A 64 -18.32 11.13 -1.69
N GLN A 65 -17.50 10.13 -1.35
CA GLN A 65 -17.65 9.42 -0.08
C GLN A 65 -17.30 10.32 1.11
N VAL A 66 -16.28 11.19 1.00
CA VAL A 66 -15.95 12.15 2.06
C VAL A 66 -17.04 13.22 2.18
N GLU A 67 -17.49 13.78 1.05
CA GLU A 67 -18.57 14.79 0.97
C GLU A 67 -19.85 14.34 1.70
N ARG A 68 -20.20 13.05 1.59
CA ARG A 68 -21.35 12.46 2.30
C ARG A 68 -21.27 12.61 3.82
N PHE A 69 -20.07 12.58 4.40
CA PHE A 69 -19.85 12.72 5.83
C PHE A 69 -19.41 14.13 6.25
N ALA A 70 -18.92 14.92 5.31
CA ALA A 70 -18.48 16.31 5.50
C ALA A 70 -19.00 17.19 4.35
N PRO A 71 -20.27 17.63 4.39
CA PRO A 71 -20.85 18.48 3.35
C PRO A 71 -20.06 19.80 3.17
N GLY A 72 -19.85 20.20 1.92
CA GLY A 72 -19.00 21.33 1.53
C GLY A 72 -17.52 20.99 1.42
N PHE A 73 -17.12 19.73 1.63
CA PHE A 73 -15.72 19.30 1.53
C PHE A 73 -15.13 19.61 0.15
N ARG A 74 -15.87 19.33 -0.92
CA ARG A 74 -15.40 19.57 -2.30
C ARG A 74 -15.02 21.04 -2.53
N ASP A 75 -15.79 21.97 -1.97
CA ASP A 75 -15.56 23.41 -2.11
C ASP A 75 -14.31 23.89 -1.33
N ARG A 76 -13.85 23.08 -0.36
CA ARG A 76 -12.65 23.35 0.43
C ARG A 76 -11.36 22.83 -0.21
N ILE A 77 -11.45 22.00 -1.25
CA ILE A 77 -10.27 21.43 -1.91
C ILE A 77 -9.54 22.52 -2.70
N ARG A 78 -8.29 22.83 -2.31
CA ARG A 78 -7.44 23.80 -3.03
C ARG A 78 -6.57 23.17 -4.11
N ALA A 79 -6.15 21.93 -3.89
CA ALA A 79 -5.35 21.16 -4.83
C ALA A 79 -5.60 19.67 -4.60
N THR A 80 -5.41 18.87 -5.64
CA THR A 80 -5.49 17.41 -5.56
C THR A 80 -4.30 16.80 -6.26
N ALA A 81 -3.67 15.82 -5.61
CA ALA A 81 -2.65 14.99 -6.21
C ALA A 81 -3.17 13.54 -6.25
N VAL A 82 -3.43 12.99 -7.43
CA VAL A 82 -3.88 11.60 -7.62
C VAL A 82 -2.69 10.70 -7.93
N CYS A 83 -2.73 9.45 -7.45
CA CYS A 83 -1.76 8.43 -7.83
C CYS A 83 -2.55 7.13 -8.05
N SER A 84 -2.80 6.81 -9.31
CA SER A 84 -3.48 5.57 -9.68
C SER A 84 -2.58 4.36 -9.50
N THR A 85 -3.16 3.17 -9.44
CA THR A 85 -2.47 1.87 -9.46
C THR A 85 -1.45 1.78 -10.59
N THR A 86 -1.81 2.23 -11.80
CA THR A 86 -0.91 2.26 -12.96
C THR A 86 0.26 3.23 -12.76
N GLN A 87 0.01 4.41 -12.20
CA GLN A 87 1.07 5.38 -11.90
C GLN A 87 2.02 4.87 -10.82
N MET A 88 1.53 4.07 -9.88
CA MET A 88 2.36 3.48 -8.83
C MET A 88 3.37 2.50 -9.39
N SER A 89 2.96 1.61 -10.31
CA SER A 89 3.88 0.70 -11.00
C SER A 89 4.94 1.44 -11.82
N ARG A 90 4.59 2.58 -12.41
CA ARG A 90 5.54 3.42 -13.17
C ARG A 90 6.55 4.13 -12.27
N LYS A 91 6.14 4.55 -11.07
CA LYS A 91 7.02 5.20 -10.10
C LYS A 91 7.93 4.21 -9.38
N ASN A 92 7.44 2.99 -9.15
CA ASN A 92 8.20 1.93 -8.52
C ASN A 92 7.81 0.59 -9.16
N ALA A 93 8.76 -0.03 -9.84
CA ALA A 93 8.58 -1.32 -10.51
C ALA A 93 8.15 -2.45 -9.56
N ASN A 94 8.40 -2.32 -8.25
CA ASN A 94 7.94 -3.27 -7.25
C ASN A 94 6.42 -3.23 -7.03
N TYR A 95 5.74 -2.16 -7.41
CA TYR A 95 4.29 -1.97 -7.19
C TYR A 95 3.47 -2.39 -8.40
N VAL A 96 3.70 -3.61 -8.89
CA VAL A 96 3.00 -4.15 -10.08
C VAL A 96 1.49 -4.11 -9.86
N GLY A 97 0.76 -3.44 -10.76
CA GLY A 97 -0.68 -3.26 -10.64
C GLY A 97 -1.14 -2.46 -9.41
N GLY A 98 -0.24 -1.73 -8.76
CA GLY A 98 -0.50 -0.99 -7.52
C GLY A 98 -0.26 -1.79 -6.23
N ASP A 99 0.31 -2.99 -6.32
CA ASP A 99 0.53 -3.88 -5.17
C ASP A 99 1.77 -3.53 -4.34
N ILE A 100 1.55 -2.91 -3.18
CA ILE A 100 2.61 -2.65 -2.18
C ILE A 100 2.96 -3.82 -1.30
N VAL A 101 2.08 -4.81 -1.26
CA VAL A 101 2.21 -5.98 -0.42
C VAL A 101 3.14 -7.00 -1.09
N SER A 102 3.34 -6.85 -2.42
CA SER A 102 4.13 -7.74 -3.28
C SER A 102 3.65 -9.19 -3.18
N GLY A 103 2.33 -9.39 -3.13
CA GLY A 103 1.72 -10.71 -2.95
C GLY A 103 0.43 -10.76 -2.16
N ALA A 104 -0.17 -11.96 -2.10
CA ALA A 104 -1.31 -12.24 -1.22
C ALA A 104 -0.90 -12.33 0.24
N ASN A 105 -1.73 -11.81 1.14
CA ASN A 105 -1.70 -12.15 2.56
C ASN A 105 -2.57 -13.38 2.89
N ASP A 106 -2.39 -14.46 2.13
CA ASP A 106 -2.93 -15.77 2.48
C ASP A 106 -1.91 -16.58 3.29
N PRO A 107 -2.34 -17.58 4.09
CA PRO A 107 -1.42 -18.32 4.95
C PRO A 107 -0.27 -18.99 4.21
N LEU A 108 -0.51 -19.53 3.02
CA LEU A 108 0.51 -20.23 2.24
C LEU A 108 1.55 -19.23 1.73
N GLN A 109 1.11 -18.13 1.15
CA GLN A 109 2.01 -17.08 0.66
C GLN A 109 2.66 -16.30 1.82
N LEU A 110 2.06 -16.20 3.00
CA LEU A 110 2.72 -15.62 4.17
C LEU A 110 3.93 -16.46 4.61
N VAL A 111 3.80 -17.79 4.58
CA VAL A 111 4.88 -18.71 4.98
C VAL A 111 5.95 -18.82 3.88
N PHE A 112 5.55 -18.93 2.61
CA PHE A 112 6.46 -19.24 1.50
C PHE A 112 6.74 -18.06 0.56
N ARG A 113 6.46 -16.81 0.95
CA ARG A 113 6.95 -15.65 0.18
C ARG A 113 8.46 -15.44 0.38
N PRO A 114 9.20 -14.91 -0.61
CA PRO A 114 8.75 -14.66 -1.98
C PRO A 114 8.73 -15.92 -2.85
N ARG A 115 9.33 -17.03 -2.37
CA ARG A 115 9.44 -18.32 -3.07
C ARG A 115 9.48 -19.46 -2.04
N VAL A 116 9.14 -20.68 -2.47
CA VAL A 116 9.23 -21.87 -1.62
C VAL A 116 10.69 -22.15 -1.28
N THR A 117 11.11 -21.76 -0.07
CA THR A 117 12.48 -21.95 0.43
C THR A 117 12.52 -21.84 1.96
N LEU A 118 13.55 -22.44 2.57
CA LEU A 118 13.88 -22.24 3.98
C LEU A 118 14.75 -21.00 4.23
N HIS A 119 15.24 -20.35 3.16
CA HIS A 119 16.07 -19.15 3.24
C HIS A 119 15.41 -17.97 2.51
N PRO A 120 14.24 -17.48 2.98
CA PRO A 120 13.41 -16.52 2.24
C PRO A 120 14.05 -15.15 2.04
N TYR A 121 15.07 -14.82 2.83
CA TYR A 121 15.81 -13.56 2.73
C TYR A 121 17.00 -13.65 1.77
N ALA A 122 17.45 -14.85 1.39
CA ALA A 122 18.56 -15.01 0.46
C ALA A 122 18.05 -14.90 -0.99
N THR A 123 18.65 -14.00 -1.76
CA THR A 123 18.28 -13.80 -3.18
C THR A 123 18.89 -14.84 -4.11
N GLY A 124 19.94 -15.52 -3.67
CA GLY A 124 20.75 -16.44 -4.49
C GLY A 124 21.99 -15.78 -5.11
N ALA A 125 22.10 -14.45 -5.06
CA ALA A 125 23.36 -13.76 -5.32
C ALA A 125 24.14 -13.57 -4.01
N ASP A 126 25.45 -13.82 -4.07
CA ASP A 126 26.34 -13.74 -2.90
C ASP A 126 26.32 -12.33 -2.29
N GLY A 127 26.14 -12.27 -0.98
CA GLY A 127 26.08 -11.01 -0.23
C GLY A 127 24.80 -10.19 -0.44
N VAL A 128 23.80 -10.68 -1.17
CA VAL A 128 22.57 -9.94 -1.48
C VAL A 128 21.35 -10.56 -0.78
N PHE A 129 20.71 -9.77 0.07
CA PHE A 129 19.57 -10.18 0.89
C PHE A 129 18.34 -9.29 0.63
N LEU A 130 17.16 -9.91 0.71
CA LEU A 130 15.87 -9.22 0.52
C LEU A 130 15.25 -8.87 1.87
N CYS A 131 14.90 -7.60 2.08
CA CYS A 131 14.35 -7.08 3.33
C CYS A 131 12.97 -6.42 3.19
N SER A 132 12.18 -6.80 2.17
CA SER A 132 10.92 -6.13 1.82
C SER A 132 9.68 -6.88 2.31
N ALA A 133 8.50 -6.29 2.07
CA ALA A 133 7.18 -6.90 2.33
C ALA A 133 6.95 -8.25 1.60
N ALA A 134 7.77 -8.53 0.57
CA ALA A 134 7.78 -9.79 -0.14
C ALA A 134 8.41 -10.95 0.68
N THR A 135 9.02 -10.66 1.83
CA THR A 135 9.58 -11.67 2.74
C THR A 135 8.70 -11.86 3.97
N PRO A 136 8.74 -13.02 4.66
CA PRO A 136 8.03 -13.21 5.92
C PRO A 136 8.50 -12.18 6.97
N PRO A 137 7.65 -11.76 7.93
CA PRO A 137 6.27 -12.19 8.15
C PRO A 137 5.24 -11.52 7.22
N GLY A 138 5.70 -10.75 6.23
CA GLY A 138 4.86 -10.16 5.20
C GLY A 138 4.84 -8.65 5.22
N ALA A 139 3.72 -8.08 4.77
CA ALA A 139 3.58 -6.65 4.66
C ALA A 139 3.24 -5.99 5.99
N GLY A 140 3.63 -4.72 6.10
CA GLY A 140 3.41 -3.89 7.28
C GLY A 140 4.66 -3.14 7.66
N ALA A 141 4.49 -2.04 8.39
CA ALA A 141 5.60 -1.23 8.89
C ALA A 141 6.12 -1.75 10.24
N HIS A 142 6.37 -3.05 10.35
CA HIS A 142 6.78 -3.69 11.62
C HIS A 142 8.29 -3.92 11.78
N GLY A 143 9.10 -3.68 10.74
CA GLY A 143 10.57 -3.82 10.80
C GLY A 143 11.15 -5.25 10.74
N MET A 144 10.36 -6.28 11.06
CA MET A 144 10.82 -7.68 11.06
C MET A 144 11.52 -8.18 9.77
N SER A 145 11.07 -7.77 8.58
CA SER A 145 11.72 -8.19 7.32
C SER A 145 13.17 -7.68 7.23
N GLY A 146 13.42 -6.46 7.70
CA GLY A 146 14.77 -5.90 7.80
C GLY A 146 15.61 -6.61 8.86
N TYR A 147 15.02 -6.87 10.02
CA TYR A 147 15.68 -7.62 11.10
C TYR A 147 16.17 -9.00 10.63
N TRP A 148 15.29 -9.79 10.01
CA TRP A 148 15.64 -11.14 9.60
C TRP A 148 16.59 -11.20 8.39
N ALA A 149 16.50 -10.23 7.46
CA ALA A 149 17.47 -10.09 6.39
C ALA A 149 18.87 -9.79 6.94
N ALA A 150 18.98 -8.89 7.93
CA ALA A 150 20.25 -8.59 8.59
C ALA A 150 20.82 -9.83 9.31
N GLN A 151 19.97 -10.59 10.02
CA GLN A 151 20.37 -11.84 10.66
C GLN A 151 20.83 -12.90 9.65
N ALA A 152 20.21 -12.97 8.47
CA ALA A 152 20.64 -13.85 7.38
C ALA A 152 22.00 -13.44 6.83
N ALA A 153 22.22 -12.13 6.64
CA ALA A 153 23.50 -11.59 6.21
C ALA A 153 24.63 -11.92 7.19
N LEU A 154 24.41 -11.66 8.49
CA LEU A 154 25.40 -11.96 9.53
C LEU A 154 25.80 -13.43 9.55
N ARG A 155 24.84 -14.36 9.42
CA ARG A 155 25.12 -15.80 9.35
C ARG A 155 25.89 -16.24 8.11
N SER A 156 25.85 -15.46 7.03
CA SER A 156 26.59 -15.79 5.81
C SER A 156 28.07 -15.39 5.88
N LEU A 157 28.45 -14.58 6.87
CA LEU A 157 29.82 -14.12 7.10
C LEU A 157 30.60 -15.03 8.05
N THR A 158 29.91 -15.99 8.68
CA THR A 158 30.44 -16.92 9.69
C THR A 158 30.43 -18.34 9.16
#